data_AF-A0A106BWU4-F1
#
_entry.id   AF-A0A106BWU4-F1
#
_cell.length_a   1.000
_cell.length_b   1.000
_cell.length_c   1.000
_cell.angle_alpha   90.00
_cell.angle_beta   90.00
_cell.angle_gamma   90.00
#
_symmetry.space_group_name_H-M   'P 1'
#
loop_
_entity.id
_entity.type
_entity.pdbx_description
1 polymer ?
#
loop_
_entity_poly.entity_id
_entity_poly.type
_entity_poly.pdbx_seq_one_letter_code
_entity_poly.pdbx_strand_id
1 'polypeptide(L)'
;MKKSIYAAMLSGIVCPGSGQIWLGKKLLGWGFISVSVVCILVIMDQIISRAQVIAEQILAGNISNDLTSIYAAVSNVALDASNSTMPALTWIFIANWGLSVASAFWFGAQQDKQLQLQADSKT
;
A
#
# COMPACT_ATOMS: atom_id res chain seq x y z
N MET A 1 14.72 -14.52 16.24
CA MET A 1 13.31 -14.61 15.77
C MET A 1 13.25 -15.53 14.56
N LYS A 2 12.14 -16.25 14.37
CA LYS A 2 11.91 -17.02 13.14
C LYS A 2 11.93 -16.10 11.91
N LYS A 3 12.51 -16.55 10.79
CA LYS A 3 12.60 -15.75 9.56
C LYS A 3 11.21 -15.41 9.02
N SER A 4 10.25 -16.31 9.14
CA SER A 4 8.83 -16.10 8.84
C SER A 4 8.25 -14.84 9.45
N ILE A 5 8.38 -14.68 10.77
CA ILE A 5 7.82 -13.53 11.51
C ILE A 5 8.53 -12.24 11.10
N TYR A 6 9.86 -12.27 11.04
CA TYR A 6 10.64 -11.08 10.68
C TYR A 6 10.33 -10.59 9.26
N ALA A 7 10.23 -11.49 8.28
CA ALA A 7 9.89 -11.15 6.90
C ALA A 7 8.46 -10.62 6.76
N ALA A 8 7.51 -11.19 7.50
CA ALA A 8 6.13 -10.71 7.53
C ALA A 8 6.04 -9.29 8.12
N MET A 9 6.75 -9.04 9.24
CA MET A 9 6.82 -7.71 9.85
C MET A 9 7.43 -6.67 8.89
N LEU A 10 8.50 -7.03 8.19
CA LEU A 10 9.11 -6.13 7.22
C LEU A 10 8.11 -5.73 6.14
N SER A 11 7.40 -6.72 5.57
CA SER A 11 6.37 -6.46 4.55
C SER A 11 5.15 -5.69 5.08
N GLY A 12 4.76 -5.94 6.33
CA GLY A 12 3.57 -5.34 6.93
C GLY A 12 3.78 -3.91 7.42
N ILE A 13 4.97 -3.62 7.96
CA ILE A 13 5.26 -2.35 8.63
C ILE A 13 6.05 -1.40 7.75
N VAL A 14 7.01 -1.91 6.97
CA VAL A 14 7.91 -1.04 6.19
C VAL A 14 7.33 -0.76 4.81
N CYS A 15 7.18 -1.82 4.01
CA CYS A 15 6.71 -1.70 2.63
C CYS A 15 6.34 -3.08 2.08
N PRO A 16 5.24 -3.22 1.33
CA PRO A 16 4.95 -4.46 0.61
C PRO A 16 6.11 -4.83 -0.32
N GLY A 17 6.55 -6.08 -0.26
CA GLY A 17 7.66 -6.65 -1.03
C GLY A 17 8.99 -6.70 -0.29
N SER A 18 9.15 -5.92 0.79
CA SER A 18 10.42 -5.84 1.53
C SER A 18 10.81 -7.17 2.19
N GLY A 19 9.86 -7.92 2.75
CA GLY A 19 10.12 -9.25 3.34
C GLY A 19 10.63 -10.25 2.32
N GLN A 20 10.11 -10.23 1.10
CA GLN A 20 10.55 -11.06 -0.01
C GLN A 20 11.98 -10.69 -0.42
N ILE A 21 12.30 -9.40 -0.49
CA ILE A 21 13.67 -8.94 -0.76
C ILE A 21 14.64 -9.44 0.30
N TRP A 22 14.27 -9.31 1.58
CA TRP A 22 15.08 -9.79 2.70
C TRP A 22 15.30 -11.31 2.68
N LEU A 23 14.27 -12.08 2.29
CA LEU A 23 14.37 -13.53 2.10
C LEU A 23 15.15 -13.95 0.84
N GLY A 24 15.67 -13.00 0.05
CA GLY A 24 16.42 -13.25 -1.18
C GLY A 24 15.56 -13.38 -2.44
N LYS A 25 14.22 -13.29 -2.33
CA LYS A 25 13.27 -13.33 -3.45
C LYS A 25 13.06 -11.95 -4.06
N LYS A 26 14.14 -11.36 -4.58
CA LYS A 26 14.17 -9.98 -5.08
C LYS A 26 13.16 -9.69 -6.18
N LEU A 27 13.03 -10.56 -7.18
CA LEU A 27 12.09 -10.38 -8.29
C LEU A 27 10.64 -10.26 -7.80
N LEU A 28 10.24 -11.14 -6.88
CA LEU A 28 8.90 -11.12 -6.32
C LEU A 28 8.68 -9.88 -5.45
N GLY A 29 9.67 -9.51 -4.63
CA GLY A 29 9.60 -8.31 -3.80
C GLY A 29 9.47 -7.03 -4.63
N TRP A 30 10.27 -6.88 -5.68
CA TRP A 30 10.15 -5.76 -6.61
C TRP A 30 8.80 -5.74 -7.35
N GLY A 31 8.21 -6.90 -7.64
CA GLY A 31 6.86 -6.99 -8.17
C GLY A 31 5.82 -6.33 -7.25
N PHE A 32 5.80 -6.73 -5.96
CA PHE A 32 4.90 -6.13 -4.97
C PHE A 32 5.13 -4.62 -4.80
N ILE A 33 6.38 -4.18 -4.74
CA ILE A 33 6.73 -2.76 -4.65
C ILE A 33 6.23 -1.99 -5.87
N SER A 34 6.47 -2.51 -7.08
CA SER A 34 6.09 -1.83 -8.32
C SER A 34 4.58 -1.62 -8.42
N VAL A 35 3.80 -2.66 -8.09
CA VAL A 35 2.32 -2.56 -8.05
C VAL A 35 1.89 -1.50 -7.04
N SER A 36 2.49 -1.50 -5.84
CA SER A 36 2.19 -0.52 -4.81
C SER A 36 2.53 0.91 -5.22
N VAL A 37 3.69 1.14 -5.84
CA VAL A 37 4.11 2.44 -6.34
C VAL A 37 3.14 2.94 -7.41
N VAL A 38 2.77 2.11 -8.38
CA VAL A 38 1.81 2.49 -9.44
C VAL A 38 0.47 2.88 -8.83
N CYS A 39 -0.07 2.10 -7.89
CA CYS A 39 -1.33 2.42 -7.23
C CYS A 39 -1.25 3.78 -6.50
N ILE A 40 -0.16 4.01 -5.75
CA ILE A 40 0.04 5.27 -5.02
C ILE A 40 0.13 6.45 -5.99
N LEU A 41 0.89 6.33 -7.09
CA LEU A 41 1.04 7.41 -8.06
C LEU A 41 -0.32 7.82 -8.67
N VAL A 42 -1.14 6.84 -9.06
CA VAL A 42 -2.46 7.11 -9.64
C VAL A 42 -3.42 7.68 -8.59
N ILE A 43 -3.37 7.20 -7.34
CA ILE A 43 -4.19 7.75 -6.25
C ILE A 43 -3.78 9.20 -5.97
N MET A 44 -2.49 9.51 -5.92
CA MET A 44 -1.99 10.86 -5.69
C MET A 44 -2.40 11.83 -6.80
N ASP A 45 -2.32 11.40 -8.06
CA ASP A 45 -2.79 12.19 -9.20
C ASP A 45 -4.27 12.59 -9.06
N GLN A 46 -5.13 11.63 -8.69
CA GLN A 46 -6.55 11.89 -8.45
C GLN A 46 -6.78 12.82 -7.25
N ILE A 47 -6.01 12.67 -6.16
CA ILE A 47 -6.10 13.55 -4.99
C ILE A 47 -5.71 14.98 -5.36
N ILE A 48 -4.60 15.16 -6.07
CA ILE A 48 -4.11 16.47 -6.50
C ILE A 48 -5.11 17.14 -7.44
N SER A 49 -5.63 16.41 -8.42
CA SER A 49 -6.64 16.93 -9.36
C SER A 49 -7.89 17.43 -8.63
N ARG A 50 -8.40 16.66 -7.66
CA ARG A 50 -9.55 17.07 -6.83
C ARG A 50 -9.24 18.30 -5.97
N ALA A 51 -8.04 18.35 -5.38
CA ALA A 51 -7.60 19.48 -4.57
C ALA A 51 -7.49 20.77 -5.41
N GLN A 52 -7.01 20.67 -6.65
CA GLN A 52 -6.93 21.81 -7.58
C GLN A 52 -8.30 22.37 -7.93
N VAL A 53 -9.29 21.51 -8.21
CA VAL A 53 -10.67 21.96 -8.48
C VAL A 53 -11.25 22.76 -7.31
N ILE A 54 -11.02 22.30 -6.08
CA ILE A 54 -11.47 23.02 -4.87
C ILE A 54 -10.72 24.35 -4.73
N ALA A 55 -9.40 24.36 -4.94
CA ALA A 55 -8.59 25.58 -4.87
C ALA A 55 -9.03 26.63 -5.90
N GLU A 56 -9.35 26.22 -7.13
CA GLU A 56 -9.89 27.11 -8.17
C GLU A 56 -11.24 27.69 -7.77
N GLN A 57 -12.13 26.90 -7.16
CA GLN A 57 -13.42 27.40 -6.69
C GLN A 57 -13.30 28.39 -5.52
N ILE A 58 -12.28 28.24 -4.65
CA ILE A 58 -11.98 29.23 -3.61
C ILE A 58 -11.49 30.53 -4.27
N LEU A 59 -10.58 30.44 -5.24
CA LEU A 59 -10.02 31.63 -5.92
C LEU A 59 -11.09 32.37 -6.73
N ALA A 60 -12.03 31.65 -7.33
CA ALA A 60 -13.17 32.22 -8.06
C ALA A 60 -14.21 32.87 -7.14
N GLY A 61 -14.10 32.71 -5.82
CA GLY A 61 -15.08 33.21 -4.84
C GLY A 61 -16.35 32.36 -4.72
N ASN A 62 -16.39 31.17 -5.34
CA ASN A 62 -17.52 30.24 -5.26
C ASN A 62 -17.55 29.47 -3.93
N ILE A 63 -16.37 29.22 -3.34
CA ILE A 63 -16.21 28.67 -2.00
C ILE A 63 -15.56 29.74 -1.13
N SER A 64 -16.16 30.04 0.02
CA SER A 64 -15.56 30.96 0.98
C SER A 64 -14.26 30.38 1.55
N ASN A 65 -13.24 31.23 1.71
CA ASN A 65 -11.94 30.85 2.25
C ASN A 65 -11.97 30.76 3.79
N ASP A 66 -12.93 29.98 4.31
CA ASP A 66 -13.06 29.64 5.72
C ASP A 66 -13.11 28.12 5.88
N LEU A 67 -12.71 27.64 7.07
CA LEU A 67 -12.55 26.22 7.34
C LEU A 67 -13.85 25.43 7.14
N THR A 68 -15.00 26.03 7.47
CA THR A 68 -16.32 25.36 7.40
C THR A 68 -16.70 25.10 5.95
N SER A 69 -16.57 26.13 5.10
CA SER A 69 -16.88 26.04 3.67
C SER A 69 -15.94 25.09 2.93
N ILE A 70 -14.64 25.12 3.24
CA ILE A 70 -13.65 24.20 2.66
C ILE A 70 -13.95 22.76 3.06
N TYR A 71 -14.23 22.51 4.35
CA TYR A 71 -14.55 21.17 4.84
C TYR A 71 -15.81 20.60 4.17
N ALA A 72 -16.84 21.42 3.99
CA ALA A 72 -18.06 21.02 3.30
C ALA A 72 -17.79 20.67 1.83
N ALA A 73 -16.98 21.48 1.12
CA ALA A 73 -16.62 21.22 -0.27
C ALA A 73 -15.80 19.93 -0.43
N VAL A 74 -14.80 19.72 0.42
CA VAL A 74 -13.99 18.47 0.43
C VAL A 74 -14.88 17.26 0.70
N SER A 75 -15.81 17.37 1.64
CA SER A 75 -16.73 16.30 2.01
C SER A 75 -17.68 15.93 0.86
N ASN A 76 -18.19 16.92 0.12
CA ASN A 76 -19.02 16.67 -1.07
C ASN A 76 -18.25 15.97 -2.19
N VAL A 77 -17.01 16.37 -2.45
CA VAL A 77 -16.14 15.70 -3.44
C VAL A 77 -15.79 14.26 -3.02
N ALA A 78 -15.76 13.97 -1.72
CA ALA A 78 -15.59 12.60 -1.22
C ALA A 78 -16.84 11.73 -1.45
N LEU A 79 -18.04 12.30 -1.41
CA LEU A 79 -19.31 11.57 -1.60
C LEU A 79 -19.62 11.28 -3.09
N ASP A 80 -19.13 12.11 -4.02
CA ASP A 80 -19.29 11.91 -5.47
C ASP A 80 -18.34 10.82 -6.05
N ALA A 81 -17.65 10.09 -5.18
CA ALA A 81 -16.68 9.05 -5.54
C ALA A 81 -17.28 7.80 -6.20
N SER A 82 -18.60 7.73 -6.36
CA SER A 82 -19.34 6.59 -6.93
C SER A 82 -18.96 6.25 -8.38
N ASN A 83 -18.50 7.25 -9.16
CA ASN A 83 -17.98 7.06 -10.53
C ASN A 83 -16.44 7.08 -10.63
N SER A 84 -15.73 7.08 -9.50
CA SER A 84 -14.26 7.17 -9.49
C SER A 84 -13.59 5.80 -9.46
N THR A 85 -12.45 5.65 -10.13
CA THR A 85 -11.60 4.44 -10.06
C THR A 85 -10.82 4.32 -8.75
N MET A 86 -10.87 5.36 -7.91
CA MET A 86 -10.15 5.47 -6.64
C MET A 86 -10.44 4.34 -5.64
N PRO A 87 -11.71 3.92 -5.40
CA PRO A 87 -12.00 2.84 -4.46
C PRO A 87 -11.43 1.50 -4.95
N ALA A 88 -11.51 1.23 -6.25
CA ALA A 88 -10.96 0.01 -6.85
C ALA A 88 -9.43 -0.04 -6.71
N LEU A 89 -8.73 1.06 -7.04
CA LEU A 89 -7.28 1.16 -6.87
C LEU A 89 -6.84 1.01 -5.41
N THR A 90 -7.61 1.57 -4.48
CA THR A 90 -7.36 1.44 -3.04
C THR A 90 -7.47 -0.02 -2.59
N TRP A 91 -8.51 -0.73 -3.04
CA TRP A 91 -8.66 -2.15 -2.75
C TRP A 91 -7.57 -3.01 -3.39
N ILE A 92 -7.16 -2.71 -4.62
CA ILE A 92 -6.03 -3.39 -5.28
C ILE A 92 -4.74 -3.18 -4.48
N PHE A 93 -4.48 -1.96 -4.02
CA PHE A 93 -3.32 -1.64 -3.21
C PHE A 93 -3.33 -2.42 -1.88
N ILE A 94 -4.46 -2.43 -1.16
CA ILE A 94 -4.62 -3.17 0.10
C ILE A 94 -4.46 -4.68 -0.13
N ALA A 95 -5.07 -5.22 -1.18
CA ALA A 95 -4.95 -6.63 -1.53
C ALA A 95 -3.50 -7.01 -1.86
N ASN A 96 -2.80 -6.20 -2.67
CA ASN A 96 -1.38 -6.37 -2.97
C ASN A 96 -0.54 -6.37 -1.69
N TRP A 97 -0.84 -5.46 -0.75
CA TRP A 97 -0.13 -5.39 0.52
C TRP A 97 -0.38 -6.63 1.39
N GLY A 98 -1.65 -7.03 1.56
CA GLY A 98 -2.00 -8.25 2.30
C GLY A 98 -1.34 -9.51 1.72
N LEU A 99 -1.35 -9.65 0.39
CA LEU A 99 -0.69 -10.75 -0.33
C LEU A 99 0.83 -10.71 -0.14
N SER A 100 1.44 -9.52 -0.09
CA SER A 100 2.85 -9.38 0.23
C SER A 100 3.16 -9.89 1.64
N VAL A 101 2.35 -9.54 2.65
CA VAL A 101 2.59 -10.01 4.03
C VAL A 101 2.46 -11.53 4.12
N ALA A 102 1.38 -12.08 3.56
CA ALA A 102 1.11 -13.52 3.58
C ALA A 102 2.21 -14.31 2.85
N SER A 103 2.64 -13.85 1.67
CA SER A 103 3.69 -14.54 0.92
C SER A 103 5.08 -14.42 1.58
N ALA A 104 5.42 -13.29 2.21
CA ALA A 104 6.64 -13.16 2.99
C ALA A 104 6.66 -14.13 4.19
N PHE A 105 5.53 -14.27 4.90
CA PHE A 105 5.39 -15.25 5.98
C PHE A 105 5.58 -16.67 5.46
N TRP A 106 4.90 -17.04 4.37
CA TRP A 106 4.96 -18.37 3.77
C TRP A 106 6.39 -18.74 3.34
N PHE A 107 7.09 -17.86 2.62
CA PHE A 107 8.46 -18.12 2.20
C PHE A 107 9.45 -18.14 3.37
N GLY A 108 9.24 -17.32 4.39
CA GLY A 108 10.04 -17.38 5.60
C GLY A 108 9.82 -18.67 6.37
N ALA A 109 8.59 -19.19 6.42
CA ALA A 109 8.26 -20.45 7.09
C ALA A 109 8.91 -21.65 6.38
N GLN A 110 8.97 -21.61 5.04
CA GLN A 110 9.72 -22.61 4.26
C GLN A 110 11.21 -22.59 4.59
N GLN A 111 11.84 -21.41 4.68
CA GLN A 111 13.26 -21.32 5.07
C GLN A 111 13.50 -21.76 6.52
N ASP A 112 12.61 -21.41 7.44
CA ASP A 112 12.71 -21.85 8.84
C ASP A 112 12.69 -23.38 8.94
N LYS A 113 11.80 -24.06 8.19
CA LYS A 113 11.72 -25.52 8.16
C LYS A 113 13.00 -26.16 7.61
N GLN A 114 13.56 -25.61 6.54
CA GLN A 114 14.80 -26.12 5.94
C GLN A 114 16.00 -25.97 6.91
N LEU A 115 16.06 -24.84 7.62
CA LEU A 115 17.11 -24.61 8.63
C LEU A 115 17.02 -25.59 9.80
N GLN A 116 15.82 -25.95 10.24
CA GLN A 116 15.62 -26.96 11.28
C GLN A 116 16.10 -28.34 10.83
N LEU A 117 15.68 -28.81 9.64
CA LEU A 117 16.11 -30.11 9.11
C LEU A 117 17.63 -30.22 8.96
N GLN A 118 18.30 -29.13 8.56
CA GLN A 118 19.76 -29.09 8.46
C GLN A 118 20.46 -29.14 9.83
N ALA A 119 19.83 -28.62 10.88
CA ALA A 119 20.36 -28.70 12.23
C ALA A 119 20.24 -30.13 12.77
N ASP A 120 19.08 -30.77 12.59
CA ASP A 120 18.81 -32.13 13.05
C ASP A 120 19.67 -33.18 12.32
N SER A 121 20.03 -32.95 11.05
CA SER A 121 20.94 -33.83 10.30
C SER A 121 22.40 -33.76 10.75
N LYS A 122 22.79 -32.77 11.55
CA LYS A 122 24.18 -32.57 12.03
C LYS A 122 24.42 -33.10 13.44
N THR A 123 23.37 -33.51 14.14
CA THR A 123 23.40 -34.12 15.48
C THR A 123 23.29 -35.63 15.39
#